data_AF-A0A7W7IWQ1-F1
#
_entry.id   AF-A0A7W7IWQ1-F1
#
_cell.length_a   1.000
_cell.length_b   1.000
_cell.length_c   1.000
_cell.angle_alpha   90.00
_cell.angle_beta   90.00
_cell.angle_gamma   90.00
#
_symmetry.space_group_name_H-M   'P 1'
#
loop_
_entity.id
_entity.type
_entity.pdbx_description
1 polymer ?
#
loop_
_entity_poly.entity_id
_entity_poly.type
_entity_poly.pdbx_seq_one_letter_code
_entity_poly.pdbx_strand_id
1 'polypeptide(L)'
;MKKNLLLFLLFTSLSYAQTKKEILVGEWEGTDMHGTKNKMIFTSDNFISMTINGEFIDGKNFIIRGGKNDGKKALLKYEIDESKVPVTLDAIAIAIEKGKEVEKGRILAILDFKSNNEIRINLGLNGTRATEFNEANEDSTILLKRI
;
A
#
# COMPACT_ATOMS: atom_id res chain seq x y z
N MET A 1 -3.02 -49.03 28.93
CA MET A 1 -2.51 -47.65 28.76
C MET A 1 -2.17 -47.37 27.29
N LYS A 2 -3.15 -47.19 26.38
CA LYS A 2 -2.89 -46.87 24.95
C LYS A 2 -4.04 -46.09 24.25
N LYS A 3 -4.94 -45.45 24.99
CA LYS A 3 -6.10 -44.74 24.39
C LYS A 3 -6.07 -43.21 24.48
N ASN A 4 -5.09 -42.61 25.17
CA ASN A 4 -5.07 -41.17 25.42
C ASN A 4 -4.05 -40.39 24.58
N LEU A 5 -3.32 -41.04 23.66
CA LEU A 5 -2.29 -40.37 22.86
C LEU A 5 -2.81 -39.76 21.54
N LEU A 6 -4.01 -40.13 21.09
CA LEU A 6 -4.57 -39.61 19.83
C LEU A 6 -5.22 -38.21 19.95
N LEU A 7 -5.49 -37.73 21.17
CA LEU A 7 -6.17 -36.44 21.36
C LEU A 7 -5.21 -35.23 21.29
N PHE A 8 -3.90 -35.45 21.37
CA PHE A 8 -2.89 -34.38 21.34
C PHE A 8 -2.45 -33.98 19.91
N LEU A 9 -2.81 -34.78 18.88
CA LEU A 9 -2.40 -34.55 17.49
C LEU A 9 -3.35 -33.63 16.70
N LEU A 10 -4.50 -33.25 17.26
CA LEU A 10 -5.48 -32.38 16.58
C LEU A 10 -5.26 -30.87 16.81
N PHE A 11 -4.27 -30.48 17.61
CA PHE A 11 -4.06 -29.07 18.01
C PHE A 11 -2.93 -28.31 17.27
N THR A 12 -2.18 -28.92 16.35
CA THR A 12 -0.92 -28.33 15.85
C THR A 12 -0.87 -27.98 14.36
N SER A 13 -1.96 -27.51 13.74
CA SER A 13 -1.87 -27.04 12.34
C SER A 13 -2.78 -25.88 11.96
N LEU A 14 -3.07 -24.97 12.90
CA LEU A 14 -3.46 -23.61 12.51
C LEU A 14 -2.20 -22.84 12.09
N SER A 15 -1.63 -23.20 10.95
CA SER A 15 -0.68 -22.37 10.24
C SER A 15 -1.47 -21.14 9.75
N TYR A 16 -1.46 -20.06 10.53
CA TYR A 16 -2.00 -18.78 10.10
C TYR A 16 -1.19 -18.32 8.88
N ALA A 17 -1.77 -18.46 7.69
CA ALA A 17 -1.23 -17.85 6.50
C ALA A 17 -1.40 -16.34 6.64
N GLN A 18 -0.29 -15.60 6.57
CA GLN A 18 -0.30 -14.15 6.65
C GLN A 18 -1.09 -13.58 5.46
N THR A 19 -2.02 -12.66 5.73
CA THR A 19 -2.77 -11.96 4.68
C THR A 19 -1.84 -11.05 3.87
N LYS A 20 -2.23 -10.70 2.64
CA LYS A 20 -1.42 -9.77 1.84
C LYS A 20 -1.36 -8.39 2.50
N LYS A 21 -2.42 -7.96 3.18
CA LYS A 21 -2.40 -6.74 4.01
C LYS A 21 -1.37 -6.81 5.13
N GLU A 22 -1.32 -7.91 5.88
CA GLU A 22 -0.32 -8.08 6.94
C GLU A 22 1.10 -8.09 6.37
N ILE A 23 1.32 -8.63 5.18
CA ILE A 23 2.61 -8.51 4.48
C ILE A 23 2.85 -7.06 4.08
N LEU A 24 1.86 -6.34 3.55
CA LEU A 24 2.02 -4.97 3.06
C LEU A 24 2.47 -3.99 4.15
N VAL A 25 2.00 -4.15 5.39
CA VAL A 25 2.36 -3.27 6.51
C VAL A 25 3.88 -3.25 6.72
N GLY A 26 4.45 -2.04 6.83
CA GLY A 26 5.88 -1.80 7.00
C GLY A 26 6.43 -0.69 6.11
N GLU A 27 7.75 -0.54 6.15
CA GLU A 27 8.49 0.40 5.32
C GLU A 27 9.09 -0.28 4.09
N TRP A 28 8.98 0.41 2.97
CA TRP A 28 9.39 -0.07 1.67
C TRP A 28 10.14 1.01 0.92
N GLU A 29 11.15 0.60 0.16
CA GLU A 29 11.85 1.44 -0.79
C GLU A 29 11.88 0.80 -2.17
N GLY A 30 11.80 1.63 -3.20
CA GLY A 30 12.00 1.20 -4.57
C GLY A 30 12.67 2.32 -5.35
N THR A 31 13.19 1.98 -6.52
CA THR A 31 13.67 2.97 -7.48
C THR A 31 12.84 2.78 -8.74
N ASP A 32 12.25 3.87 -9.23
CA ASP A 32 11.52 3.82 -10.49
C ASP A 32 12.49 3.77 -11.68
N MET A 33 11.94 3.63 -12.89
CA MET A 33 12.75 3.52 -14.10
C MET A 33 13.61 4.77 -14.38
N HIS A 34 13.21 5.92 -13.84
CA HIS A 34 13.95 7.17 -13.98
C HIS A 34 15.05 7.35 -12.92
N GLY A 35 15.26 6.35 -12.05
CA GLY A 35 16.27 6.41 -11.00
C GLY A 35 15.82 7.17 -9.75
N THR A 36 14.54 7.55 -9.65
CA THR A 36 14.03 8.25 -8.47
C THR A 36 13.73 7.27 -7.36
N LYS A 37 14.27 7.55 -6.17
CA LYS A 37 14.01 6.77 -4.96
C LYS A 37 12.60 7.07 -4.44
N ASN A 38 11.83 6.02 -4.28
CA ASN A 38 10.47 6.06 -3.77
C ASN A 38 10.45 5.36 -2.41
N LYS A 39 9.93 6.04 -1.38
CA LYS A 39 9.64 5.43 -0.07
C LYS A 39 8.13 5.24 0.04
N MET A 40 7.69 4.10 0.57
CA MET A 40 6.30 3.85 0.95
C MET A 40 6.23 3.25 2.34
N ILE A 41 5.34 3.74 3.18
CA ILE A 41 5.13 3.25 4.54
C ILE A 41 3.65 2.92 4.68
N PHE A 42 3.31 1.66 4.92
CA PHE A 42 1.95 1.23 5.16
C PHE A 42 1.78 0.90 6.64
N THR A 43 0.79 1.50 7.29
CA THR A 43 0.46 1.21 8.68
C THR A 43 -0.76 0.30 8.80
N SER A 44 -0.88 -0.40 9.93
CA SER A 44 -2.00 -1.31 10.18
C SER A 44 -3.36 -0.61 10.31
N ASP A 45 -3.36 0.69 10.64
CA ASP A 45 -4.55 1.55 10.70
C ASP A 45 -4.90 2.22 9.36
N ASN A 46 -4.47 1.61 8.25
CA ASN A 46 -4.81 1.99 6.87
C ASN A 46 -4.27 3.37 6.43
N PHE A 47 -3.16 3.85 7.00
CA PHE A 47 -2.46 5.02 6.46
C PHE A 47 -1.30 4.60 5.56
N ILE A 48 -1.07 5.40 4.52
CA ILE A 48 0.09 5.27 3.65
C ILE A 48 0.85 6.59 3.64
N SER A 49 2.16 6.55 3.86
CA SER A 49 3.06 7.66 3.56
C SER A 49 3.87 7.30 2.33
N MET A 50 4.04 8.23 1.39
CA MET A 50 4.80 7.92 0.17
C MET A 50 5.46 9.14 -0.46
N THR A 51 6.52 8.90 -1.23
CA THR A 51 7.09 9.91 -2.12
C THR A 51 6.16 10.16 -3.31
N ILE A 52 5.75 11.41 -3.53
CA ILE A 52 5.00 11.85 -4.71
C ILE A 52 5.73 13.05 -5.29
N ASN A 53 6.13 12.98 -6.57
CA ASN A 53 6.89 14.05 -7.24
C ASN A 53 8.13 14.53 -6.46
N GLY A 54 8.83 13.61 -5.77
CA GLY A 54 10.01 13.91 -4.96
C GLY A 54 9.73 14.48 -3.57
N GLU A 55 8.48 14.82 -3.23
CA GLU A 55 8.09 15.21 -1.87
C GLU A 55 7.60 13.99 -1.07
N PHE A 56 8.07 13.85 0.16
CA PHE A 56 7.56 12.83 1.07
C PHE A 56 6.27 13.31 1.74
N ILE A 57 5.17 12.60 1.46
CA ILE A 57 3.87 12.84 2.06
C ILE A 57 3.72 11.93 3.28
N ASP A 58 3.75 12.51 4.49
CA ASP A 58 3.36 11.79 5.72
C ASP A 58 1.84 11.62 5.73
N GLY A 59 1.36 10.39 5.58
CA GLY A 59 -0.07 10.09 5.48
C GLY A 59 -0.90 10.50 6.69
N LYS A 60 -0.29 10.71 7.86
CA LYS A 60 -0.99 11.15 9.07
C LYS A 60 -0.85 12.63 9.36
N ASN A 61 0.22 13.29 8.90
CA ASN A 61 0.58 14.64 9.33
C ASN A 61 0.95 15.61 8.20
N PHE A 62 0.65 15.29 6.95
CA PHE A 62 0.96 16.18 5.84
C PHE A 62 0.22 17.52 5.93
N ILE A 63 0.97 18.61 5.79
CA ILE A 63 0.45 19.98 5.69
C ILE A 63 0.66 20.45 4.26
N ILE A 64 -0.44 20.75 3.57
CA ILE A 64 -0.41 21.22 2.18
C ILE A 64 0.32 22.56 2.12
N ARG A 65 1.24 22.70 1.15
CA ARG A 65 1.94 23.94 0.86
C ARG A 65 1.49 24.51 -0.48
N GLY A 66 1.05 25.76 -0.47
CA GLY A 66 0.61 26.49 -1.64
C GLY A 66 -0.81 26.17 -2.11
N GLY A 67 -1.26 26.97 -3.10
CA GLY A 67 -2.60 26.85 -3.67
C GLY A 67 -3.74 27.17 -2.69
N LYS A 68 -4.97 26.80 -3.05
CA LYS A 68 -6.20 27.11 -2.29
C LYS A 68 -6.32 26.39 -0.92
N ASN A 69 -5.44 25.43 -0.66
CA ASN A 69 -5.46 24.58 0.53
C ASN A 69 -4.20 24.73 1.39
N ASP A 70 -3.39 25.76 1.14
CA ASP A 70 -2.18 26.06 1.90
C ASP A 70 -2.45 26.07 3.42
N GLY A 71 -1.54 25.47 4.18
CA GLY A 71 -1.61 25.34 5.64
C GLY A 71 -2.64 24.34 6.18
N LYS A 72 -3.46 23.71 5.32
CA LYS A 72 -4.43 22.70 5.76
C LYS A 72 -3.79 21.33 5.91
N LYS A 73 -4.23 20.60 6.94
CA LYS A 73 -3.88 19.19 7.13
C LYS A 73 -4.60 18.32 6.10
N ALA A 74 -3.85 17.43 5.47
CA ALA A 74 -4.37 16.35 4.65
C ALA A 74 -3.91 15.00 5.20
N LEU A 75 -4.68 13.96 4.90
CA LEU A 75 -4.37 12.59 5.23
C LEU A 75 -4.21 11.78 3.94
N LEU A 76 -3.44 10.71 4.00
CA LEU A 76 -3.32 9.73 2.94
C LEU A 76 -3.56 8.34 3.53
N LYS A 77 -4.67 7.74 3.11
CA LYS A 77 -5.10 6.40 3.54
C LYS A 77 -4.96 5.39 2.41
N TYR A 78 -5.05 4.10 2.72
CA TYR A 78 -5.15 3.08 1.70
C TYR A 78 -6.27 2.07 1.94
N GLU A 79 -6.81 1.55 0.84
CA GLU A 79 -7.71 0.40 0.79
C GLU A 79 -7.05 -0.69 -0.04
N ILE A 80 -7.16 -1.95 0.38
CA ILE A 80 -6.60 -3.11 -0.34
C ILE A 80 -7.71 -4.14 -0.55
N ASP A 81 -7.82 -4.65 -1.78
CA ASP A 81 -8.73 -5.73 -2.14
C ASP A 81 -7.92 -6.96 -2.60
N GLU A 82 -7.79 -7.91 -1.67
CA GLU A 82 -7.07 -9.19 -1.85
C GLU A 82 -7.86 -10.20 -2.70
N SER A 83 -9.12 -9.92 -3.05
CA SER A 83 -9.93 -10.80 -3.90
C SER A 83 -9.61 -10.69 -5.39
N LYS A 84 -8.81 -9.68 -5.77
CA LYS A 84 -8.40 -9.41 -7.16
C LYS A 84 -7.03 -10.00 -7.45
N VAL A 85 -6.81 -10.35 -8.72
CA VAL A 85 -5.52 -10.80 -9.23
C VAL A 85 -5.18 -9.99 -10.49
N PRO A 86 -4.14 -9.13 -10.45
CA PRO A 86 -3.32 -8.78 -9.30
C PRO A 86 -4.13 -8.10 -8.17
N VAL A 87 -3.58 -8.08 -6.95
CA VAL A 87 -4.23 -7.43 -5.80
C VAL A 87 -4.37 -5.95 -6.10
N THR A 88 -5.49 -5.33 -5.73
CA THR A 88 -5.69 -3.90 -5.99
C THR A 88 -5.50 -3.09 -4.71
N LEU A 89 -4.92 -1.89 -4.84
CA LEU A 89 -4.78 -0.93 -3.75
C LEU A 89 -5.16 0.47 -4.22
N ASP A 90 -5.84 1.22 -3.36
CA ASP A 90 -6.15 2.64 -3.60
C ASP A 90 -5.45 3.48 -2.55
N ALA A 91 -4.63 4.44 -2.96
CA ALA A 91 -4.14 5.49 -2.06
C ALA A 91 -5.08 6.69 -2.14
N ILE A 92 -5.71 7.05 -1.02
CA ILE A 92 -6.86 7.94 -0.94
C ILE A 92 -6.43 9.25 -0.26
N ALA A 93 -6.46 10.35 -1.00
CA ALA A 93 -6.17 11.67 -0.47
C ALA A 93 -7.42 12.25 0.23
N ILE A 94 -7.27 12.63 1.49
CA ILE A 94 -8.37 13.10 2.34
C ILE A 94 -8.04 14.49 2.87
N ALA A 95 -8.98 15.43 2.75
CA ALA A 95 -8.92 16.72 3.42
C ALA A 95 -9.81 16.72 4.67
N ILE A 96 -9.43 17.51 5.67
CA ILE A 96 -10.29 17.76 6.83
C ILE A 96 -11.06 19.06 6.61
N GLU A 97 -12.36 18.95 6.31
CA GLU A 97 -13.24 20.09 6.07
C GLU A 97 -14.34 20.12 7.14
N LYS A 98 -14.38 21.19 7.93
CA LYS A 98 -15.35 21.36 9.04
C LYS A 98 -15.36 20.17 10.00
N GLY A 99 -14.17 19.61 10.31
CA GLY A 99 -14.00 18.47 11.20
C GLY A 99 -14.37 17.11 10.60
N LYS A 100 -14.65 17.04 9.30
CA LYS A 100 -14.98 15.79 8.60
C LYS A 100 -13.91 15.45 7.58
N GLU A 101 -13.63 14.16 7.44
CA GLU A 101 -12.82 13.62 6.35
C GLU A 101 -13.60 13.70 5.04
N VAL A 102 -13.01 14.33 4.04
CA VAL A 102 -13.57 14.45 2.69
C VAL A 102 -12.53 13.97 1.70
N GLU A 103 -12.85 12.89 0.98
CA GLU A 103 -12.01 12.38 -0.10
C GLU A 103 -11.85 13.44 -1.21
N LYS A 104 -10.62 13.60 -1.70
CA LYS A 104 -10.26 14.54 -2.77
C LYS A 104 -9.73 13.86 -4.03
N GLY A 105 -9.43 12.57 -3.96
CA GLY A 105 -9.00 11.76 -5.09
C GLY A 105 -8.31 10.48 -4.65
N ARG A 106 -8.01 9.62 -5.62
CA ARG A 106 -7.32 8.35 -5.43
C ARG A 106 -6.21 8.16 -6.45
N ILE A 107 -5.15 7.49 -6.04
CA ILE A 107 -4.19 6.84 -6.93
C ILE A 107 -4.54 5.36 -6.92
N LEU A 108 -4.90 4.82 -8.08
CA LEU A 108 -5.31 3.43 -8.23
C LEU A 108 -4.09 2.58 -8.56
N ALA A 109 -3.86 1.52 -7.82
CA ALA A 109 -2.69 0.66 -7.96
C ALA A 109 -3.05 -0.82 -8.11
N ILE A 110 -2.13 -1.57 -8.69
CA ILE A 110 -2.09 -3.04 -8.59
C ILE A 110 -0.80 -3.47 -7.90
N LEU A 111 -0.88 -4.59 -7.18
CA LEU A 111 0.18 -5.17 -6.36
C LEU A 111 0.38 -6.63 -6.76
N ASP A 112 1.64 -7.02 -6.90
CA ASP A 112 2.06 -8.40 -7.02
C ASP A 112 3.15 -8.70 -5.97
N PHE A 113 2.77 -9.51 -4.99
CA PHE A 113 3.61 -9.88 -3.86
C PHE A 113 4.54 -11.02 -4.27
N LYS A 114 5.78 -10.70 -4.61
CA LYS A 114 6.81 -11.67 -5.02
C LYS A 114 7.33 -12.46 -3.82
N SER A 115 7.44 -11.81 -2.67
CA SER A 115 7.78 -12.44 -1.38
C SER A 115 7.28 -11.58 -0.21
N ASN A 116 7.63 -11.94 1.02
CA ASN A 116 7.35 -11.11 2.18
C ASN A 116 8.17 -9.80 2.21
N ASN A 117 9.23 -9.70 1.41
CA ASN A 117 10.15 -8.56 1.37
C ASN A 117 10.23 -7.89 0.00
N GLU A 118 9.46 -8.36 -0.99
CA GLU A 118 9.45 -7.80 -2.34
C GLU A 118 8.02 -7.70 -2.87
N ILE A 119 7.62 -6.49 -3.27
CA ILE A 119 6.31 -6.20 -3.85
C ILE A 119 6.54 -5.44 -5.16
N ARG A 120 5.93 -5.90 -6.24
CA ARG A 120 5.82 -5.11 -7.45
C ARG A 120 4.53 -4.29 -7.38
N ILE A 121 4.63 -2.98 -7.54
CA ILE A 121 3.50 -2.06 -7.56
C ILE A 121 3.44 -1.34 -8.90
N ASN A 122 2.27 -1.20 -9.49
CA ASN A 122 2.02 -0.27 -10.59
C ASN A 122 1.07 0.82 -10.11
N LEU A 123 1.44 2.08 -10.29
CA LEU A 123 0.66 3.24 -9.89
C LEU A 123 -0.03 3.85 -11.11
N GLY A 124 -1.37 3.90 -11.10
CA GLY A 124 -2.17 4.56 -12.12
C GLY A 124 -2.11 6.08 -12.04
N LEU A 125 -0.94 6.67 -12.34
CA LEU A 125 -0.70 8.13 -12.25
C LEU A 125 -1.56 8.94 -13.23
N ASN A 126 -2.10 8.30 -14.26
CA ASN A 126 -3.07 8.86 -15.21
C ASN A 126 -4.53 8.69 -14.76
N GLY A 127 -4.77 8.22 -13.52
CA GLY A 127 -6.10 7.94 -12.98
C GLY A 127 -6.73 6.63 -13.47
N THR A 128 -6.04 5.84 -14.28
CA THR A 128 -6.50 4.52 -14.76
C THR A 128 -5.72 3.42 -14.07
N ARG A 129 -6.43 2.46 -13.47
CA ARG A 129 -5.79 1.27 -12.89
C ARG A 129 -5.36 0.33 -14.02
N ALA A 130 -4.10 -0.12 -13.99
CA ALA A 130 -3.69 -1.26 -14.80
C ALA A 130 -4.44 -2.53 -14.38
N THR A 131 -4.71 -3.43 -15.33
CA THR A 131 -5.31 -4.73 -15.05
C THR A 131 -4.27 -5.84 -14.87
N GLU A 132 -3.05 -5.60 -15.33
CA GLU A 132 -1.92 -6.52 -15.34
C GLU A 132 -0.60 -5.75 -15.41
N PHE A 133 0.52 -6.44 -15.19
CA PHE A 133 1.87 -5.88 -15.40
C PHE A 133 2.36 -6.26 -16.80
N ASN A 134 2.72 -5.26 -17.62
CA ASN A 134 3.23 -5.47 -18.97
C ASN A 134 4.16 -4.32 -19.40
N GLU A 135 4.82 -4.45 -20.56
CA GLU A 135 5.78 -3.46 -21.07
C GLU A 135 5.15 -2.06 -21.22
N ALA A 136 3.86 -1.98 -21.56
CA ALA A 136 3.17 -0.71 -21.76
C ALA A 136 2.98 0.10 -20.46
N ASN A 137 3.14 -0.52 -19.29
CA ASN A 137 3.01 0.14 -17.99
C ASN A 137 4.25 0.04 -17.11
N GLU A 138 5.40 -0.30 -17.70
CA GLU A 138 6.65 -0.47 -16.98
C GLU A 138 7.13 0.85 -16.33
N ASP A 139 6.94 1.99 -17.01
CA ASP A 139 7.28 3.34 -16.51
C ASP A 139 6.62 3.68 -15.17
N SER A 140 5.43 3.13 -14.92
CA SER A 140 4.67 3.36 -13.68
C SER A 140 4.79 2.19 -12.70
N THR A 141 5.67 1.24 -12.98
CA THR A 141 5.90 0.04 -12.18
C THR A 141 7.18 0.19 -11.35
N ILE A 142 7.09 -0.11 -10.06
CA ILE A 142 8.20 -0.05 -9.11
C ILE A 142 8.33 -1.39 -8.41
N LEU A 143 9.56 -1.88 -8.28
CA LEU A 143 9.88 -2.98 -7.36
C LEU A 143 10.21 -2.41 -5.99
N LEU A 144 9.32 -2.64 -5.04
CA LEU A 144 9.50 -2.27 -3.63
C LEU A 144 10.21 -3.40 -2.88
N LYS A 145 11.18 -3.03 -2.07
CA LYS A 145 11.92 -3.88 -1.14
C LYS A 145 11.69 -3.41 0.28
N ARG A 146 11.49 -4.35 1.19
CA ARG A 146 11.32 -4.04 2.61
C ARG A 146 12.62 -3.49 3.21
N ILE A 147 12.49 -2.51 4.10
CA ILE A 147 13.57 -1.95 4.92
C ILE A 147 13.60 -2.65 6.28
#